data_AF-A0A954H4D1-F1
#
_entry.id   AF-A0A954H4D1-F1
#
_cell.length_a   1.000
_cell.length_b   1.000
_cell.length_c   1.000
_cell.angle_alpha   90.00
_cell.angle_beta   90.00
_cell.angle_gamma   90.00
#
_symmetry.space_group_name_H-M   'P 1'
#
loop_
_entity.id
_entity.type
_entity.pdbx_description
1 polymer ?
#
loop_
_entity_poly.entity_id
_entity_poly.type
_entity_poly.pdbx_seq_one_letter_code
_entity_poly.pdbx_strand_id
1 'polypeptide(L)'
;MLLNAGFTDRADHRARQLVKGFREFIETHKDEIEALQILYSRPHRAGLRYSQVKDLLQAIKRPPLNADAQKLWDAFEQTEPDQQTAGVSFTAEQTQWLDAIKDHIASSLAIDSEDFSDIPFNQLGGLGRAYELFGDSLTSILEELNARLAA
;
A
#
# COMPACT_ATOMS: atom_id res chain seq x y z
N MET A 1 -37.36 -10.13 -16.63
CA MET A 1 -36.85 -8.87 -16.05
C MET A 1 -35.34 -8.97 -15.99
N LEU A 2 -34.61 -8.14 -16.76
CA LEU A 2 -33.15 -8.04 -16.68
C LEU A 2 -32.81 -6.55 -16.55
N LEU A 3 -32.56 -6.11 -15.32
CA LEU A 3 -32.09 -4.77 -14.97
C LEU A 3 -30.89 -4.94 -14.03
N ASN A 4 -29.73 -5.36 -14.56
CA ASN A 4 -28.51 -5.39 -13.74
C ASN A 4 -27.22 -5.03 -14.50
N ALA A 5 -27.22 -5.07 -15.85
CA ALA A 5 -26.03 -4.75 -16.65
C ALA A 5 -25.70 -3.25 -16.75
N GLY A 6 -26.63 -2.35 -16.34
CA GLY A 6 -26.44 -0.89 -16.48
C GLY A 6 -25.94 -0.18 -15.21
N PHE A 7 -25.91 -0.85 -14.06
CA PHE A 7 -25.53 -0.25 -12.78
C PHE A 7 -24.04 -0.39 -12.47
N THR A 8 -23.44 -1.53 -12.80
CA THR A 8 -22.01 -1.79 -12.59
C THR A 8 -21.12 -0.96 -13.51
N ASP A 9 -21.48 -0.84 -14.79
CA ASP A 9 -20.70 -0.12 -15.81
C ASP A 9 -20.59 1.40 -15.53
N ARG A 10 -21.67 2.01 -15.01
CA ARG A 10 -21.65 3.44 -14.62
C ARG A 10 -20.96 3.71 -13.29
N ALA A 11 -21.04 2.78 -12.34
CA ALA A 11 -20.37 2.93 -11.04
C ALA A 11 -18.85 2.79 -11.20
N ASP A 12 -18.41 1.78 -11.95
CA ASP A 12 -17.00 1.55 -12.29
C ASP A 12 -16.41 2.72 -13.08
N HIS A 13 -17.10 3.22 -14.12
CA HIS A 13 -16.61 4.38 -14.87
C HIS A 13 -16.47 5.64 -13.99
N ARG A 14 -17.41 5.89 -13.06
CA ARG A 14 -17.32 7.05 -12.16
C ARG A 14 -16.19 6.93 -11.16
N ALA A 15 -16.00 5.75 -10.59
CA ALA A 15 -14.90 5.47 -9.69
C ALA A 15 -13.54 5.69 -10.39
N ARG A 16 -13.40 5.18 -11.62
CA ARG A 16 -12.18 5.35 -12.44
C ARG A 16 -11.89 6.82 -12.75
N GLN A 17 -12.91 7.60 -13.10
CA GLN A 17 -12.74 9.03 -13.36
C GLN A 17 -12.36 9.80 -12.08
N LEU A 18 -12.90 9.41 -10.91
CA LEU A 18 -12.57 10.05 -9.65
C LEU A 18 -11.12 9.78 -9.23
N VAL A 19 -10.66 8.53 -9.33
CA VAL A 19 -9.27 8.16 -9.03
C VAL A 19 -8.30 8.83 -10.00
N LYS A 20 -8.63 8.86 -11.29
CA LYS A 20 -7.83 9.56 -12.30
C LYS A 20 -7.72 11.06 -11.98
N GLY A 21 -8.84 11.72 -11.71
CA GLY A 21 -8.86 13.14 -11.36
C GLY A 21 -8.11 13.43 -10.05
N PHE A 22 -8.12 12.50 -9.09
CA PHE A 22 -7.37 12.66 -7.85
C PHE A 22 -5.85 12.56 -8.05
N ARG A 23 -5.40 11.63 -8.90
CA ARG A 23 -3.98 11.53 -9.29
C ARG A 23 -3.52 12.80 -10.00
N GLU A 24 -4.31 13.32 -10.94
CA GLU A 24 -4.01 14.58 -11.65
C GLU A 24 -4.00 15.79 -10.70
N PHE A 25 -4.92 15.83 -9.73
CA PHE A 25 -4.97 16.85 -8.70
C PHE A 25 -3.72 16.84 -7.82
N ILE A 26 -3.28 15.66 -7.34
CA ILE A 26 -2.06 15.56 -6.54
C ILE A 26 -0.87 16.08 -7.35
N GLU A 27 -0.69 15.63 -8.59
CA GLU A 27 0.45 16.06 -9.41
C GLU A 27 0.46 17.57 -9.70
N THR A 28 -0.71 18.16 -9.89
CA THR A 28 -0.86 19.60 -10.17
C THR A 28 -0.65 20.45 -8.92
N HIS A 29 -1.11 19.99 -7.77
CA HIS A 29 -1.14 20.77 -6.53
C HIS A 29 -0.13 20.34 -5.48
N LYS A 30 0.74 19.36 -5.77
CA LYS A 30 1.76 18.86 -4.83
C LYS A 30 2.67 19.95 -4.28
N ASP A 31 2.95 20.97 -5.09
CA ASP A 31 3.81 22.10 -4.72
C ASP A 31 3.02 23.27 -4.10
N GLU A 32 1.70 23.23 -4.12
CA GLU A 32 0.83 24.27 -3.57
C GLU A 32 0.25 23.88 -2.20
N ILE A 33 0.04 22.58 -1.98
CA ILE A 33 -0.56 22.04 -0.76
C ILE A 33 0.56 21.53 0.14
N GLU A 34 0.81 22.22 1.25
CA GLU A 34 1.85 21.86 2.23
C GLU A 34 1.73 20.41 2.72
N ALA A 35 0.50 19.90 2.87
CA ALA A 35 0.25 18.50 3.23
C ALA A 35 0.82 17.52 2.19
N LEU A 36 0.67 17.82 0.91
CA LEU A 36 1.22 16.99 -0.17
C LEU A 36 2.74 17.12 -0.23
N GLN A 37 3.28 18.33 -0.05
CA GLN A 37 4.73 18.52 0.00
C GLN A 37 5.37 17.65 1.09
N ILE A 38 4.79 17.60 2.28
CA ILE A 38 5.31 16.78 3.39
C ILE A 38 5.26 15.29 3.07
N LEU A 39 4.19 14.82 2.43
CA LEU A 39 4.05 13.42 2.01
C LEU A 39 5.05 13.03 0.91
N TYR A 40 5.44 13.95 0.04
CA TYR A 40 6.33 13.68 -1.10
C TYR A 40 7.81 14.05 -0.86
N SER A 41 8.14 14.73 0.24
CA SER A 41 9.51 15.20 0.53
C SER A 41 10.37 14.16 1.23
N ARG A 42 11.61 13.93 0.73
CA ARG A 42 12.65 13.18 1.45
C ARG A 42 13.65 14.11 2.15
N PRO A 43 14.11 13.76 3.37
CA PRO A 43 13.77 12.56 4.13
C PRO A 43 12.45 12.73 4.91
N HIS A 44 11.60 11.70 4.90
CA HIS A 44 10.31 11.64 5.62
C HIS A 44 10.51 11.74 7.14
N ARG A 45 10.63 12.95 7.69
CA ARG A 45 10.85 13.17 9.13
C ARG A 45 9.71 13.90 9.85
N ALA A 46 8.63 14.25 9.17
CA ALA A 46 7.51 14.93 9.79
C ALA A 46 6.19 14.24 9.40
N GLY A 47 5.48 13.71 10.40
CA GLY A 47 4.09 13.31 10.23
C GLY A 47 3.21 14.52 9.93
N LEU A 48 2.09 14.31 9.24
CA LEU A 48 1.14 15.36 8.91
C LEU A 48 0.55 16.01 10.18
N ARG A 49 0.51 17.34 10.21
CA ARG A 49 -0.19 18.11 11.24
C ARG A 49 -1.70 18.14 10.94
N TYR A 50 -2.52 18.31 11.98
CA TYR A 50 -3.97 18.40 11.84
C TYR A 50 -4.42 19.50 10.84
N SER A 51 -3.77 20.67 10.85
CA SER A 51 -4.07 21.76 9.91
C SER A 51 -3.86 21.33 8.45
N GLN A 52 -2.78 20.59 8.19
CA GLN A 52 -2.44 20.09 6.85
C GLN A 52 -3.44 19.05 6.36
N VAL A 53 -3.87 18.14 7.25
CA VAL A 53 -4.95 17.19 6.96
C VAL A 53 -6.26 17.93 6.66
N LYS A 54 -6.59 18.97 7.44
CA LYS A 54 -7.80 19.78 7.24
C LYS A 54 -7.77 20.53 5.91
N ASP A 55 -6.63 21.08 5.51
CA ASP A 55 -6.47 21.82 4.27
C ASP A 55 -6.56 20.89 3.05
N LEU A 56 -5.97 19.70 3.13
CA LEU A 56 -6.12 18.65 2.13
C LEU A 56 -7.59 18.26 1.95
N LEU A 57 -8.31 18.01 3.05
CA LEU A 57 -9.74 17.67 3.00
C LEU A 57 -10.61 18.79 2.42
N GLN A 58 -10.24 20.06 2.63
CA GLN A 58 -10.94 21.17 2.00
C GLN A 58 -10.64 21.27 0.51
N ALA A 59 -9.42 20.97 0.09
CA ALA A 59 -9.01 21.05 -1.30
C ALA A 59 -9.70 19.96 -2.15
N ILE A 60 -9.78 18.72 -1.65
CA ILE A 60 -10.47 17.60 -2.31
C ILE A 60 -11.98 17.87 -2.51
N LYS A 61 -12.59 18.66 -1.62
CA LYS A 61 -14.02 19.03 -1.70
C LYS A 61 -14.34 20.07 -2.78
N ARG A 62 -13.34 20.72 -3.35
CA ARG A 62 -13.52 21.77 -4.36
C ARG A 62 -13.44 21.18 -5.78
N PRO A 63 -13.93 21.89 -6.81
CA PRO A 63 -13.71 21.50 -8.19
C PRO A 63 -12.21 21.38 -8.51
N PRO A 64 -11.79 20.42 -9.37
CA PRO A 64 -12.64 19.52 -10.15
C PRO A 64 -13.13 18.28 -9.39
N LEU A 65 -12.55 17.93 -8.24
CA LEU A 65 -12.79 16.67 -7.54
C LEU A 65 -14.18 16.58 -6.89
N ASN A 66 -14.62 17.64 -6.20
CA ASN A 66 -15.91 17.68 -5.49
C ASN A 66 -16.19 16.43 -4.62
N ALA A 67 -15.14 15.89 -3.98
CA ALA A 67 -15.21 14.64 -3.22
C ALA A 67 -14.94 14.86 -1.73
N ASP A 68 -15.40 13.94 -0.90
CA ASP A 68 -14.96 13.82 0.49
C ASP A 68 -14.06 12.58 0.62
N ALA A 69 -13.43 12.43 1.79
CA ALA A 69 -12.53 11.30 2.03
C ALA A 69 -13.22 9.96 1.80
N GLN A 70 -14.48 9.80 2.22
CA GLN A 70 -15.20 8.53 2.10
C GLN A 70 -15.44 8.18 0.63
N LYS A 71 -15.99 9.11 -0.16
CA LYS A 71 -16.23 8.88 -1.59
C LYS A 71 -14.96 8.59 -2.38
N LEU A 72 -13.85 9.19 -1.96
CA LEU A 72 -12.55 8.94 -2.56
C LEU A 72 -12.07 7.52 -2.25
N TRP A 73 -12.17 7.09 -0.97
CA TRP A 73 -11.86 5.72 -0.56
C TRP A 73 -12.73 4.68 -1.28
N ASP A 74 -14.05 4.89 -1.31
CA ASP A 74 -14.99 3.99 -1.98
C ASP A 74 -14.66 3.84 -3.49
N ALA A 75 -14.18 4.91 -4.13
CA ALA A 75 -13.79 4.89 -5.53
C ALA A 75 -12.46 4.15 -5.76
N PHE A 76 -11.47 4.32 -4.87
CA PHE A 76 -10.23 3.55 -4.91
C PHE A 76 -10.51 2.05 -4.80
N GLU A 77 -11.28 1.63 -3.80
CA GLU A 77 -11.66 0.22 -3.58
C GLU A 77 -12.36 -0.40 -4.80
N GLN A 78 -13.21 0.37 -5.49
CA GLN A 78 -13.93 -0.09 -6.67
C GLN A 78 -13.06 -0.20 -7.94
N THR A 79 -12.06 0.67 -8.07
CA THR A 79 -11.18 0.69 -9.26
C THR A 79 -9.99 -0.23 -9.15
N GLU A 80 -9.59 -0.53 -7.92
CA GLU A 80 -8.48 -1.40 -7.57
C GLU A 80 -8.99 -2.49 -6.61
N PRO A 81 -9.88 -3.41 -7.06
CA PRO A 81 -10.39 -4.49 -6.22
C PRO A 81 -9.33 -5.56 -5.91
N ASP A 82 -8.08 -5.34 -6.33
CA ASP A 82 -6.99 -6.28 -6.19
C ASP A 82 -5.68 -5.56 -5.83
N GLN A 83 -5.70 -4.78 -4.75
CA GLN A 83 -4.50 -4.42 -3.98
C GLN A 83 -4.90 -4.28 -2.52
N GLN A 84 -4.65 -5.33 -1.74
CA GLN A 84 -4.60 -5.23 -0.28
C GLN A 84 -3.74 -4.01 0.08
N THR A 85 -4.35 -3.02 0.73
CA THR A 85 -3.70 -2.00 1.56
C THR A 85 -2.37 -1.43 1.03
N ALA A 86 -2.45 -0.25 0.40
CA ALA A 86 -1.36 0.73 0.31
C ALA A 86 -0.05 0.27 -0.38
N GLY A 87 0.00 0.38 -1.71
CA GLY A 87 1.15 0.97 -2.41
C GLY A 87 2.47 0.18 -2.49
N VAL A 88 2.51 -1.11 -2.13
CA VAL A 88 3.71 -1.95 -2.32
C VAL A 88 3.34 -3.14 -3.20
N SER A 89 3.59 -3.03 -4.50
CA SER A 89 3.67 -4.22 -5.36
C SER A 89 5.03 -4.87 -5.14
N PHE A 90 5.04 -6.01 -4.46
CA PHE A 90 6.25 -6.84 -4.32
C PHE A 90 6.65 -7.42 -5.68
N THR A 91 7.96 -7.52 -5.93
CA THR A 91 8.46 -8.25 -7.09
C THR A 91 8.14 -9.74 -6.96
N ALA A 92 8.14 -10.49 -8.07
CA ALA A 92 7.92 -11.94 -8.03
C ALA A 92 8.88 -12.65 -7.04
N GLU A 93 10.12 -12.15 -6.94
CA GLU A 93 11.11 -12.66 -6.00
C GLU A 93 10.76 -12.32 -4.55
N GLN A 94 10.37 -11.07 -4.26
CA GLN A 94 9.92 -10.68 -2.91
C GLN A 94 8.68 -11.48 -2.48
N THR A 95 7.73 -11.72 -3.38
CA THR A 95 6.55 -12.55 -3.09
C THR A 95 6.95 -13.99 -2.77
N GLN A 96 7.87 -14.59 -3.54
CA GLN A 96 8.39 -15.93 -3.26
C GLN A 96 9.06 -16.01 -1.87
N TRP A 97 9.78 -14.97 -1.48
CA TRP A 97 10.36 -14.87 -0.14
C TRP A 97 9.30 -14.77 0.95
N LEU A 98 8.28 -13.93 0.77
CA LEU A 98 7.19 -13.79 1.74
C LEU A 98 6.38 -15.08 1.89
N ASP A 99 6.13 -15.81 0.80
CA ASP A 99 5.48 -17.12 0.83
C ASP A 99 6.32 -18.15 1.60
N ALA A 100 7.63 -18.22 1.33
CA ALA A 100 8.53 -19.13 2.04
C ALA A 100 8.63 -18.80 3.54
N ILE A 101 8.69 -17.51 3.91
CA ILE A 101 8.71 -17.05 5.30
C ILE A 101 7.42 -17.45 6.01
N LYS A 102 6.27 -17.20 5.38
CA LYS A 102 4.96 -17.58 5.90
C LYS A 102 4.86 -19.09 6.14
N ASP A 103 5.28 -19.90 5.18
CA ASP A 103 5.24 -21.36 5.29
C ASP A 103 6.16 -21.86 6.42
N HIS A 104 7.35 -21.27 6.57
CA HIS A 104 8.25 -21.59 7.67
C HIS A 104 7.65 -21.22 9.03
N ILE A 105 7.08 -20.02 9.19
CA ILE A 105 6.45 -19.62 10.45
C ILE A 105 5.26 -20.54 10.77
N ALA A 106 4.49 -20.95 9.76
CA ALA A 106 3.39 -21.89 9.95
C ALA A 106 3.85 -23.27 10.46
N SER A 107 5.09 -23.69 10.15
CA SER A 107 5.67 -24.94 10.65
C SER A 107 6.45 -24.80 11.96
N SER A 108 7.16 -23.69 12.15
CA SER A 108 8.18 -23.49 13.20
C SER A 108 7.76 -22.48 14.27
N LEU A 109 6.58 -21.85 14.13
CA LEU A 109 6.01 -20.80 14.99
C LEU A 109 6.76 -19.47 15.00
N ALA A 110 8.00 -19.42 14.52
CA ALA A 110 8.72 -18.17 14.31
C ALA A 110 9.79 -18.38 13.24
N ILE A 111 10.31 -17.27 12.73
CA ILE A 111 11.54 -17.22 11.97
C ILE A 111 12.50 -16.21 12.61
N ASP A 112 13.77 -16.55 12.69
CA ASP A 112 14.86 -15.67 13.08
C ASP A 112 15.95 -15.59 11.99
N SER A 113 17.03 -14.86 12.27
CA SER A 113 18.11 -14.66 11.28
C SER A 113 18.91 -15.93 10.97
N GLU A 114 18.96 -16.90 11.88
CA GLU A 114 19.72 -18.14 11.71
C GLU A 114 19.03 -19.06 10.69
N ASP A 115 17.69 -19.09 10.70
CA ASP A 115 16.85 -19.88 9.77
C ASP A 115 17.10 -19.55 8.30
N PHE A 116 17.60 -18.35 7.99
CA PHE A 116 17.96 -17.97 6.61
C PHE A 116 19.13 -18.79 6.04
N SER A 117 19.84 -19.54 6.89
CA SER A 117 20.86 -20.51 6.49
C SER A 117 20.28 -21.86 6.07
N ASP A 118 19.01 -22.09 6.33
CA ASP A 118 18.29 -23.34 6.04
C ASP A 118 17.51 -23.27 4.73
N ILE A 119 17.02 -24.42 4.27
CA ILE A 119 16.19 -24.54 3.07
C ILE A 119 14.76 -24.11 3.42
N PRO A 120 14.09 -23.29 2.59
CA PRO A 120 14.49 -22.88 1.23
C PRO A 120 15.35 -21.61 1.16
N PHE A 121 15.52 -20.87 2.25
CA PHE A 121 16.11 -19.53 2.24
C PHE A 121 17.54 -19.49 1.72
N ASN A 122 18.38 -20.47 2.06
CA ASN A 122 19.75 -20.55 1.54
C ASN A 122 19.81 -20.74 0.02
N GLN A 123 18.82 -21.38 -0.61
CA GLN A 123 18.71 -21.52 -2.07
C GLN A 123 18.21 -20.23 -2.73
N LEU A 124 17.47 -19.42 -1.98
CA LEU A 124 17.02 -18.09 -2.40
C LEU A 124 18.10 -17.02 -2.22
N GLY A 125 19.28 -17.37 -1.69
CA GLY A 125 20.40 -16.45 -1.47
C GLY A 125 20.62 -16.06 0.01
N GLY A 126 19.86 -16.65 0.92
CA GLY A 126 20.02 -16.52 2.37
C GLY A 126 19.79 -15.11 2.90
N LEU A 127 20.30 -14.86 4.10
CA LEU A 127 20.07 -13.60 4.83
C LEU A 127 20.56 -12.38 4.02
N GLY A 128 21.67 -12.52 3.30
CA GLY A 128 22.21 -11.46 2.45
C GLY A 128 21.21 -11.01 1.37
N ARG A 129 20.61 -11.97 0.65
CA ARG A 129 19.61 -11.66 -0.38
C ARG A 129 18.32 -11.09 0.21
N ALA A 130 17.91 -11.56 1.39
CA ALA A 130 16.77 -10.98 2.11
C ALA A 130 17.01 -9.49 2.44
N TYR A 131 18.19 -9.11 2.90
CA TYR A 131 18.54 -7.70 3.13
C TYR A 131 18.61 -6.90 1.83
N GLU A 132 19.06 -7.47 0.72
CA GLU A 132 19.03 -6.78 -0.59
C GLU A 132 17.60 -6.51 -1.07
N LEU A 133 16.68 -7.44 -0.83
CA LEU A 133 15.29 -7.36 -1.29
C LEU A 133 14.42 -6.46 -0.41
N PHE A 134 14.61 -6.52 0.91
CA PHE A 134 13.72 -5.85 1.87
C PHE A 134 14.40 -4.69 2.63
N GLY A 135 15.73 -4.59 2.59
CA GLY A 135 16.49 -3.52 3.22
C GLY A 135 16.23 -3.41 4.73
N ASP A 136 16.16 -2.17 5.21
CA ASP A 136 15.89 -1.85 6.62
C ASP A 136 14.49 -2.32 7.09
N SER A 137 13.58 -2.60 6.14
CA SER A 137 12.23 -3.09 6.46
C SER A 137 12.19 -4.58 6.80
N LEU A 138 13.25 -5.35 6.51
CA LEU A 138 13.28 -6.80 6.73
C LEU A 138 12.90 -7.16 8.16
N THR A 139 13.56 -6.57 9.15
CA THR A 139 13.31 -6.85 10.58
C THR A 139 11.87 -6.56 10.98
N SER A 140 11.33 -5.41 10.55
CA SER A 140 9.94 -5.04 10.84
C SER A 140 8.94 -6.01 10.20
N ILE A 141 9.22 -6.47 8.97
CA ILE A 141 8.38 -7.45 8.28
C ILE A 141 8.40 -8.78 9.02
N LEU A 142 9.57 -9.27 9.44
CA LEU A 142 9.68 -10.53 10.18
C LEU A 142 8.98 -10.47 11.55
N GLU A 143 9.15 -9.37 12.29
CA GLU A 143 8.46 -9.15 13.56
C GLU A 143 6.94 -9.15 13.37
N GLU A 144 6.45 -8.45 12.34
CA GLU A 144 5.03 -8.39 12.04
C GLU A 144 4.46 -9.75 11.62
N LEU A 145 5.16 -10.49 10.76
CA LEU A 145 4.74 -11.82 10.31
C LEU A 145 4.77 -12.83 11.45
N ASN A 146 5.83 -12.85 12.26
CA ASN A 146 5.89 -13.68 13.47
C ASN A 146 4.73 -13.36 14.40
N ALA A 147 4.48 -12.08 14.71
CA ALA A 147 3.39 -11.70 15.61
C ALA A 147 1.99 -12.07 15.10
N ARG A 148 1.77 -12.02 13.78
CA ARG A 148 0.45 -12.29 13.16
C ARG A 148 0.19 -13.77 12.88
N LEU A 149 1.22 -14.53 12.52
CA LEU A 149 1.09 -15.90 12.05
C LEU A 149 1.43 -16.96 13.10
N ALA A 150 2.17 -16.59 14.15
CA ALA A 150 2.49 -17.49 15.27
C ALA A 150 1.36 -17.62 16.32
N ALA A 151 0.24 -16.92 16.12
CA ALA A 151 -0.86 -16.80 17.09
C ALA A 151 -1.93 -17.90 16.97
#